data_AF-A0AAV5LPT3-F1
#
_entry.id   AF-A0AAV5LPT3-F1
#
_cell.length_a   1.000
_cell.length_b   1.000
_cell.length_c   1.000
_cell.angle_alpha   90.00
_cell.angle_beta   90.00
_cell.angle_gamma   90.00
#
_symmetry.space_group_name_H-M   'P 1'
#
loop_
_entity.id
_entity.type
_entity.pdbx_description
1 polymer ?
#
loop_
_entity_poly.entity_id
_entity_poly.type
_entity_poly.pdbx_seq_one_letter_code
_entity_poly.pdbx_strand_id
1 'polypeptide(L)' 'MMVGDSLKDDVACGKRAGAFTCLLDEKGRYDSPHLANLDLQPDFKVSSLTEVCSLLESKFDLTP' A
#
# COMPACT_ATOMS: atom_id res chain seq x y z
N MET A 1 -3.67 9.38 1.31
CA MET A 1 -3.29 7.95 1.20
C MET A 1 -2.18 7.68 2.19
N MET A 2 -2.21 6.54 2.88
CA MET A 2 -1.10 6.02 3.67
C MET A 2 -0.21 5.15 2.76
N VAL A 3 1.08 5.46 2.71
CA VAL A 3 2.08 4.68 1.96
C VAL A 3 3.14 4.23 2.94
N GLY A 4 3.45 2.94 2.97
CA GLY A 4 4.46 2.39 3.86
C GLY A 4 4.84 0.97 3.50
N ASP A 5 5.92 0.47 4.09
CA ASP A 5 6.52 -0.82 3.76
C ASP A 5 6.15 -1.93 4.76
N SER A 6 5.42 -1.61 5.83
CA SER A 6 4.91 -2.56 6.82
C SER A 6 3.41 -2.79 6.68
N LEU A 7 3.01 -4.04 6.43
CA LEU A 7 1.60 -4.42 6.54
C LEU A 7 1.05 -4.14 7.95
N LYS A 8 1.75 -4.60 9.00
CA LYS A 8 1.20 -4.60 10.36
C LYS A 8 1.11 -3.21 10.99
N ASP A 9 1.91 -2.27 10.51
CA ASP A 9 1.98 -0.92 11.05
C ASP A 9 1.27 0.04 10.10
N ASP A 10 1.83 0.27 8.90
CA ASP A 10 1.36 1.30 7.98
C ASP A 10 -0.01 0.96 7.40
N VAL A 11 -0.18 -0.25 6.88
CA VAL A 11 -1.46 -0.66 6.28
C VAL A 11 -2.53 -0.81 7.37
N ALA A 12 -2.20 -1.39 8.53
CA ALA A 12 -3.15 -1.53 9.63
C ALA A 12 -3.63 -0.17 10.16
N CYS A 13 -2.70 0.76 10.42
CA CYS A 13 -3.08 2.08 10.94
C CYS A 13 -3.83 2.90 9.89
N GLY A 14 -3.40 2.86 8.61
CA GLY A 14 -4.07 3.54 7.51
C GLY A 14 -5.51 3.07 7.32
N LYS A 15 -5.75 1.76 7.33
CA LYS A 15 -7.10 1.19 7.26
C LYS A 15 -7.98 1.63 8.43
N ARG A 16 -7.46 1.60 9.67
CA ARG A 16 -8.20 2.04 10.87
C ARG A 16 -8.55 3.53 10.83
N ALA A 17 -7.71 4.35 10.20
CA ALA A 17 -7.96 5.77 10.00
C ALA A 17 -8.91 6.07 8.83
N GLY A 18 -9.38 5.05 8.10
CA GLY A 18 -10.24 5.23 6.92
C GLY A 18 -9.51 5.77 5.68
N ALA A 19 -8.17 5.65 5.63
CA ALA A 19 -7.38 6.08 4.49
C ALA A 19 -7.23 4.96 3.44
N PHE A 20 -7.07 5.33 2.17
CA PHE A 20 -6.47 4.44 1.17
C PHE A 20 -5.06 4.04 1.61
N THR A 21 -4.71 2.78 1.42
CA THR A 21 -3.44 2.18 1.84
C THR A 21 -2.67 1.63 0.65
N CYS A 22 -1.38 1.97 0.56
CA CYS A 22 -0.47 1.48 -0.46
C CYS A 22 0.74 0.84 0.22
N LEU A 23 0.92 -0.46 0.00
CA LEU A 23 2.09 -1.19 0.49
C LEU A 23 3.24 -1.04 -0.51
N LEU A 24 4.36 -0.49 -0.03
CA LEU A 24 5.62 -0.42 -0.75
C LEU A 24 6.44 -1.67 -0.46
N ASP A 25 6.45 -2.62 -1.39
CA ASP A 25 7.18 -3.88 -1.25
C ASP A 25 8.36 -3.96 -2.22
N GLU A 26 9.43 -3.22 -1.92
CA GLU A 26 10.63 -3.14 -2.77
C GLU A 26 11.37 -4.48 -2.90
N LYS A 27 11.17 -5.39 -1.96
CA LYS A 27 11.93 -6.65 -1.84
C LYS A 27 11.08 -7.90 -2.06
N GLY A 28 9.81 -7.75 -2.44
CA GLY A 28 8.88 -8.88 -2.58
C GLY A 28 8.64 -9.65 -1.27
N ARG A 29 8.80 -8.98 -0.11
CA ARG A 29 8.59 -9.59 1.23
C ARG A 29 7.17 -10.13 1.38
N TYR A 30 6.23 -9.54 0.65
CA TYR A 30 4.80 -9.79 0.78
C TYR A 30 4.20 -10.56 -0.42
N ASP A 31 5.05 -11.13 -1.29
CA ASP A 31 4.62 -11.96 -2.43
C ASP A 31 4.31 -13.41 -2.05
N SER A 32 4.72 -13.86 -0.86
CA SER A 32 4.49 -15.22 -0.41
C SER A 32 3.03 -15.47 -0.02
N PRO A 33 2.40 -16.58 -0.47
CA PRO A 33 1.03 -16.95 -0.10
C PRO A 33 0.83 -17.15 1.42
N HIS A 34 1.92 -17.33 2.19
CA HIS A 34 1.83 -17.39 3.65
C HIS A 34 1.34 -16.08 4.29
N LEU A 35 1.53 -14.96 3.61
CA LEU A 35 1.17 -13.63 4.11
C LEU A 35 -0.26 -13.21 3.74
N ALA A 36 -0.91 -13.95 2.83
CA ALA A 36 -2.32 -13.79 2.49
C ALA A 36 -3.29 -14.10 3.65
N ASN A 37 -2.79 -14.74 4.72
CA ASN A 37 -3.56 -15.10 5.92
C ASN A 37 -3.61 -14.00 6.99
N LEU A 38 -2.94 -12.86 6.77
CA LEU A 38 -3.25 -11.66 7.54
C LEU A 38 -4.52 -11.09 6.91
N ASP A 39 -5.62 -11.00 7.67
CA ASP A 39 -6.90 -10.34 7.29
C ASP A 39 -6.74 -8.82 7.02
N LEU A 40 -5.59 -8.43 6.51
CA LEU A 40 -5.12 -7.07 6.34
C LEU A 40 -4.56 -6.95 4.92
N GLN A 41 -5.42 -6.52 4.01
CA GLN A 41 -5.05 -6.27 2.61
C GLN A 41 -4.95 -4.78 2.32
N PRO A 42 -3.84 -4.32 1.72
CA PRO A 42 -3.73 -2.94 1.26
C PRO A 42 -4.63 -2.72 0.03
N ASP A 43 -5.01 -1.47 -0.23
CA ASP A 43 -5.75 -1.12 -1.46
C ASP A 43 -4.87 -1.23 -2.70
N PHE A 44 -3.58 -0.95 -2.54
CA PHE A 44 -2.58 -1.02 -3.60
C PHE A 44 -1.29 -1.65 -3.09
N LYS A 45 -0.56 -2.34 -3.96
CA LYS A 45 0.81 -2.79 -3.71
C LYS A 45 1.68 -2.35 -4.87
N VAL A 46 2.84 -1.79 -4.58
CA VAL A 46 3.82 -1.32 -5.57
C VAL A 46 5.21 -1.82 -5.20
N SER A 47 6.10 -1.92 -6.19
CA SER A 47 7.48 -2.33 -5.95
C SER A 47 8.47 -1.16 -5.81
N SER A 48 8.01 0.07 -6.03
CA SER A 48 8.85 1.27 -5.94
C SER A 48 8.04 2.53 -5.62
N LEU A 49 8.71 3.56 -5.09
CA LEU A 49 8.08 4.87 -4.88
C LEU A 49 7.65 5.53 -6.20
N THR A 50 8.36 5.30 -7.29
CA THR A 50 8.01 5.84 -8.62
C THR A 50 6.65 5.32 -9.09
N GLU A 51 6.35 4.05 -8.82
CA GLU A 51 5.02 3.48 -9.11
C GLU A 51 3.90 4.11 -8.28
N VAL A 52 4.19 4.63 -7.07
CA VAL A 52 3.21 5.39 -6.29
C VAL A 52 2.80 6.65 -7.05
N CYS A 53 3.75 7.39 -7.64
CA CYS A 53 3.43 8.58 -8.44
C CYS A 53 2.51 8.22 -9.62
N SER A 54 2.86 7.20 -10.40
CA SER A 54 2.02 6.71 -11.50
C SER A 54 0.63 6.29 -11.03
N LEU A 55 0.53 5.70 -9.85
CA LEU A 55 -0.74 5.29 -9.25
C LEU A 55 -1.60 6.49 -8.82
N LEU A 56 -0.98 7.50 -8.23
CA LEU A 56 -1.66 8.73 -7.84
C LEU A 56 -2.20 9.46 -9.08
N GLU A 57 -1.39 9.61 -10.12
CA GLU A 57 -1.80 10.28 -11.37
C GLU A 57 -2.89 9.52 -12.14
N SER A 58 -2.89 8.18 -12.07
CA SER A 58 -3.84 7.35 -12.84
C SER A 58 -5.14 7.03 -12.12
N LYS A 59 -5.16 7.05 -10.79
CA LYS A 59 -6.31 6.58 -9.99
C LYS A 59 -6.90 7.65 -9.06
N PHE A 60 -6.27 8.81 -8.95
CA PHE A 60 -6.71 9.88 -8.05
C PHE A 60 -6.74 11.22 -8.78
N ASP A 61 -7.78 12.00 -8.49
CA ASP A 61 -7.83 13.39 -8.93
C ASP A 61 -6.97 14.24 -7.97
N LEU A 62 -5.75 14.52 -8.40
CA LEU A 62 -4.82 15.37 -7.66
C LEU A 62 -5.16 16.84 -7.91
N THR A 63 -5.50 17.57 -6.85
CA THR A 63 -5.60 19.03 -6.92
C THR A 63 -4.21 19.66 -6.79
N PRO A 64 -3.96 20.82 -7.44
CA PRO A 64 -2.70 21.55 -7.33
C PRO A 64 -2.30 21.93 -5.90
#